data_AF-A0A7Y3P6I4-F1
#
_entry.id   AF-A0A7Y3P6I4-F1
#
_cell.length_a   1.000
_cell.length_b   1.000
_cell.length_c   1.000
_cell.angle_alpha   90.00
_cell.angle_beta   90.00
_cell.angle_gamma   90.00
#
_symmetry.space_group_name_H-M   'P 1'
#
loop_
_entity.id
_entity.type
_entity.pdbx_description
1 polymer ?
#
loop_
_entity_poly.entity_id
_entity_poly.type
_entity_poly.pdbx_seq_one_letter_code
_entity_poly.pdbx_strand_id
1 'polypeptide(L)'
;MAASSSFESILQGQIDYYRARANEYDDWFLRLGRYDRGEQATRNWFEQVAEVRAALGGVPIDGADVLELAAGTGIWTEEICRRASHVTVVDASPEMIALNRQRLGDDATKVTYVLGDLFEWQCERSFDAVVFCFWISHVPREQLDSFLERVAAFLKPGGQVFFLDGRKEPTSTAADHVLPGESEQLMVRRLDDGREFTIVKNFWRAKDLEERCERAGLDVSVSETAEYFQFGIGRRL
;
A
#
# COMPACT_ATOMS: atom_id res chain seq x y z
N MET A 1 6.46 -13.34 -26.95
CA MET A 1 5.57 -12.19 -27.23
C MET A 1 4.15 -12.36 -26.68
N ALA A 2 3.61 -13.57 -26.47
CA ALA A 2 2.24 -13.74 -25.92
C ALA A 2 2.13 -13.65 -24.38
N ALA A 3 3.22 -13.86 -23.63
CA ALA A 3 3.21 -13.84 -22.16
C ALA A 3 3.33 -12.42 -21.56
N SER A 4 3.92 -11.44 -22.27
CA SER A 4 3.99 -10.06 -21.77
C SER A 4 2.65 -9.34 -21.92
N SER A 5 1.94 -9.58 -23.03
CA SER A 5 0.61 -9.00 -23.29
C SER A 5 -0.45 -9.47 -22.28
N SER A 6 -0.34 -10.69 -21.73
CA SER A 6 -1.27 -11.14 -20.70
C SER A 6 -1.01 -10.49 -19.34
N PHE A 7 0.24 -10.19 -19.03
CA PHE A 7 0.59 -9.63 -17.72
C PHE A 7 0.32 -8.12 -17.65
N GLU A 8 0.58 -7.38 -18.72
CA GLU A 8 0.14 -5.99 -18.87
C GLU A 8 -1.39 -5.87 -18.71
N SER A 9 -2.16 -6.80 -19.28
CA SER A 9 -3.62 -6.82 -19.10
C SER A 9 -4.05 -7.07 -17.65
N ILE A 10 -3.27 -7.82 -16.86
CA ILE A 10 -3.54 -8.03 -15.44
C ILE A 10 -3.24 -6.76 -14.65
N LEU A 11 -2.15 -6.06 -14.95
CA LEU A 11 -1.82 -4.80 -14.29
C LEU A 11 -2.85 -3.70 -14.59
N GLN A 12 -3.30 -3.61 -15.84
CA GLN A 12 -4.41 -2.71 -16.20
C GLN A 12 -5.71 -3.12 -15.50
N GLY A 13 -6.04 -4.42 -15.49
CA GLY A 13 -7.22 -4.94 -14.78
C GLY A 13 -7.18 -4.69 -13.27
N GLN A 14 -5.99 -4.68 -12.67
CA GLN A 14 -5.79 -4.30 -11.28
C GLN A 14 -6.07 -2.82 -11.05
N ILE A 15 -5.62 -1.93 -11.93
CA ILE A 15 -5.97 -0.50 -11.87
C ILE A 15 -7.49 -0.35 -11.99
N ASP A 16 -8.11 -0.98 -12.98
CA ASP A 16 -9.55 -0.91 -13.23
C ASP A 16 -10.36 -1.41 -12.02
N TYR A 17 -9.89 -2.45 -11.34
CA TYR A 17 -10.48 -2.92 -10.09
C TYR A 17 -10.48 -1.84 -9.01
N TYR A 18 -9.34 -1.21 -8.73
CA TYR A 18 -9.27 -0.18 -7.68
C TYR A 18 -10.04 1.08 -8.04
N ARG A 19 -10.09 1.46 -9.32
CA ARG A 19 -10.97 2.52 -9.81
C ARG A 19 -12.44 2.21 -9.52
N ALA A 20 -12.88 1.01 -9.90
CA ALA A 20 -14.25 0.57 -9.69
C ALA A 20 -14.62 0.39 -8.21
N ARG A 21 -13.64 0.01 -7.37
CA ARG A 21 -13.80 -0.23 -5.93
C ARG A 21 -13.77 1.03 -5.08
N ALA A 22 -13.32 2.18 -5.60
CA ALA A 22 -12.98 3.36 -4.79
C ALA A 22 -14.05 3.74 -3.75
N ASN A 23 -15.34 3.75 -4.13
CA ASN A 23 -16.44 4.14 -3.24
C ASN A 23 -16.81 3.10 -2.17
N GLU A 24 -16.38 1.84 -2.30
CA GLU A 24 -16.59 0.74 -1.34
C GLU A 24 -15.26 0.27 -0.70
N TYR A 25 -14.14 0.94 -0.98
CA TYR A 25 -12.82 0.51 -0.53
C TYR A 25 -12.70 0.57 1.00
N ASP A 26 -13.20 1.64 1.61
CA ASP A 26 -13.06 1.89 3.05
C ASP A 26 -13.84 0.88 3.89
N ASP A 27 -14.88 0.23 3.36
CA ASP A 27 -15.63 -0.80 4.07
C ASP A 27 -14.73 -1.97 4.50
N TRP A 28 -13.70 -2.28 3.72
CA TRP A 28 -12.69 -3.27 4.11
C TRP A 28 -11.91 -2.84 5.36
N PHE A 29 -11.42 -1.60 5.36
CA PHE A 29 -10.65 -1.08 6.48
C PHE A 29 -11.51 -0.87 7.73
N LEU A 30 -12.75 -0.44 7.54
CA LEU A 30 -13.74 -0.19 8.58
C LEU A 30 -14.46 -1.45 9.07
N ARG A 31 -14.19 -2.61 8.43
CA ARG A 31 -14.79 -3.91 8.76
C ARG A 31 -16.33 -3.92 8.62
N LEU A 32 -16.83 -3.28 7.57
CA LEU A 32 -18.25 -3.16 7.26
C LEU A 32 -18.67 -4.19 6.20
N GLY A 33 -19.98 -4.45 6.13
CA GLY A 33 -20.57 -5.30 5.09
C GLY A 33 -19.92 -6.69 5.01
N ARG A 34 -19.39 -7.04 3.82
CA ARG A 34 -18.78 -8.35 3.54
C ARG A 34 -17.45 -8.60 4.28
N TYR A 35 -16.91 -7.59 4.95
CA TYR A 35 -15.66 -7.64 5.70
C TYR A 35 -15.87 -7.76 7.21
N ASP A 36 -17.12 -7.69 7.69
CA ASP A 36 -17.45 -7.92 9.10
C ASP A 36 -17.18 -9.39 9.48
N ARG A 37 -16.50 -9.59 10.61
CA ARG A 37 -16.18 -10.91 11.19
C ARG A 37 -16.64 -11.02 12.65
N GLY A 38 -17.53 -10.13 13.08
CA GLY A 38 -18.02 -10.01 14.44
C GLY A 38 -17.16 -9.10 15.31
N GLU A 39 -17.75 -8.64 16.41
CA GLU A 39 -17.18 -7.59 17.27
C GLU A 39 -15.76 -7.89 17.77
N GLN A 40 -15.48 -9.14 18.15
CA GLN A 40 -14.16 -9.51 18.68
C GLN A 40 -13.07 -9.40 17.60
N ALA A 41 -13.35 -9.84 16.38
CA ALA A 41 -12.42 -9.72 15.27
C ALA A 41 -12.22 -8.25 14.87
N THR A 42 -13.29 -7.45 14.91
CA THR A 42 -13.22 -6.00 14.65
C THR A 42 -12.40 -5.27 15.72
N ARG A 43 -12.56 -5.61 17.01
CA ARG A 43 -11.70 -5.06 18.07
C ARG A 43 -10.22 -5.39 17.84
N ASN A 44 -9.92 -6.68 17.60
CA ASN A 44 -8.56 -7.14 17.32
C ASN A 44 -7.94 -6.46 16.08
N TRP A 45 -8.74 -6.25 15.02
CA TRP A 45 -8.32 -5.51 13.83
C TRP A 45 -7.89 -4.09 14.18
N PHE A 46 -8.70 -3.35 14.92
CA PHE A 46 -8.39 -1.96 15.26
C PHE A 46 -7.29 -1.81 16.32
N GLU A 47 -7.12 -2.78 17.22
CA GLU A 47 -5.97 -2.85 18.13
C GLU A 47 -4.66 -2.95 17.33
N GLN A 48 -4.63 -3.80 16.30
CA GLN A 48 -3.46 -3.95 15.43
C GLN A 48 -3.28 -2.78 14.46
N VAL A 49 -4.36 -2.13 13.99
CA VAL A 49 -4.26 -0.85 13.27
C VAL A 49 -3.62 0.23 14.16
N ALA A 50 -3.97 0.27 15.45
CA ALA A 50 -3.37 1.22 16.38
C ALA A 50 -1.87 0.95 16.60
N GLU A 51 -1.47 -0.32 16.67
CA GLU A 51 -0.05 -0.72 16.72
C GLU A 51 0.72 -0.21 15.49
N VAL A 52 0.19 -0.42 14.28
CA VAL A 52 0.81 0.07 13.03
C VAL A 52 0.84 1.60 12.98
N ARG A 53 -0.21 2.29 13.42
CA ARG A 53 -0.22 3.76 13.52
C ARG A 53 0.85 4.27 14.49
N ALA A 54 1.04 3.60 15.63
CA ALA A 54 2.10 3.93 16.57
C ALA A 54 3.49 3.72 15.94
N ALA A 55 3.66 2.64 15.18
CA ALA A 55 4.89 2.37 14.45
C ALA A 55 5.19 3.45 13.39
N LEU A 56 4.21 3.85 12.58
CA LEU A 56 4.33 5.00 11.66
C LEU A 56 4.65 6.29 12.42
N GLY A 57 4.01 6.50 13.58
CA GLY A 57 4.26 7.63 14.48
C GLY A 57 5.72 7.73 14.97
N GLY A 58 6.43 6.60 15.05
CA GLY A 58 7.86 6.55 15.37
C GLY A 58 8.80 6.89 14.21
N VAL A 59 8.30 6.94 12.97
CA VAL A 59 9.11 7.30 11.79
C VAL A 59 9.33 8.82 11.78
N PRO A 60 10.58 9.31 11.64
CA PRO A 60 10.88 10.74 11.73
C PRO A 60 10.46 11.48 10.45
N ILE A 61 9.18 11.85 10.38
CA ILE A 61 8.59 12.61 9.26
C ILE A 61 8.05 13.99 9.67
N ASP A 62 8.34 14.45 10.90
CA ASP A 62 7.94 15.78 11.35
C ASP A 62 8.63 16.87 10.51
N GLY A 63 7.82 17.69 9.83
CA GLY A 63 8.31 18.73 8.92
C GLY A 63 8.96 18.20 7.62
N ALA A 64 8.88 16.90 7.35
CA ALA A 64 9.50 16.26 6.19
C ALA A 64 8.71 16.47 4.87
N ASP A 65 9.40 16.40 3.74
CA ASP A 65 8.77 16.20 2.42
C ASP A 65 8.63 14.69 2.15
N VAL A 66 7.39 14.22 2.11
CA VAL A 66 7.04 12.78 2.05
C VAL A 66 6.45 12.42 0.69
N LEU A 67 6.92 11.31 0.12
CA LEU A 67 6.27 10.67 -1.03
C LEU A 67 5.42 9.50 -0.55
N GLU A 68 4.12 9.53 -0.85
CA GLU A 68 3.22 8.40 -0.63
C GLU A 68 2.85 7.74 -1.97
N LEU A 69 3.13 6.44 -2.09
CA LEU A 69 2.85 5.63 -3.29
C LEU A 69 1.60 4.77 -3.06
N ALA A 70 0.68 4.78 -4.03
CA ALA A 70 -0.61 4.09 -3.99
C ALA A 70 -1.45 4.46 -2.76
N ALA A 71 -1.64 5.77 -2.56
CA ALA A 71 -2.28 6.34 -1.37
C ALA A 71 -3.77 5.98 -1.21
N GLY A 72 -4.44 5.52 -2.28
CA GLY A 72 -5.84 5.13 -2.24
C GLY A 72 -6.74 6.27 -1.75
N THR A 73 -7.72 5.94 -0.90
CA THR A 73 -8.69 6.88 -0.31
C THR A 73 -8.11 7.79 0.78
N GLY A 74 -6.81 7.72 1.04
CA GLY A 74 -6.10 8.62 1.95
C GLY A 74 -6.13 8.25 3.43
N ILE A 75 -6.47 7.00 3.76
CA ILE A 75 -6.46 6.50 5.16
C ILE A 75 -5.11 6.76 5.84
N TRP A 76 -4.01 6.56 5.13
CA TRP A 76 -2.66 6.79 5.64
C TRP A 76 -2.13 8.18 5.31
N THR A 77 -2.54 8.79 4.19
CA THR A 77 -2.26 10.20 3.88
C THR A 77 -2.68 11.13 5.03
N GLU A 78 -3.84 10.87 5.65
CA GLU A 78 -4.33 11.62 6.81
C GLU A 78 -3.36 11.56 8.00
N GLU A 79 -2.81 10.38 8.28
CA GLU A 79 -1.81 10.20 9.36
C GLU A 79 -0.49 10.91 9.05
N ILE A 80 -0.07 10.89 7.78
CA ILE A 80 1.16 11.53 7.31
C ILE A 80 1.04 13.06 7.36
N CYS A 81 -0.08 13.62 6.88
CA CYS A 81 -0.31 15.08 6.78
C CYS A 81 -0.38 15.80 8.13
N ARG A 82 -0.61 15.05 9.23
CA ARG A 82 -0.56 15.60 10.60
C ARG A 82 0.85 16.01 11.02
N ARG A 83 1.90 15.44 10.39
CA ARG A 83 3.31 15.64 10.79
C ARG A 83 4.20 16.16 9.66
N ALA A 84 4.00 15.67 8.44
CA ALA A 84 4.77 16.10 7.28
C ALA A 84 4.52 17.57 6.94
N SER A 85 5.53 18.25 6.40
CA SER A 85 5.36 19.62 5.88
C SER A 85 4.71 19.62 4.50
N HIS A 86 5.02 18.61 3.69
CA HIS A 86 4.45 18.39 2.37
C HIS A 86 4.32 16.90 2.08
N VAL A 87 3.28 16.53 1.32
CA VAL A 87 3.11 15.16 0.83
C VAL A 87 2.91 15.18 -0.68
N THR A 88 3.71 14.44 -1.42
CA THR A 88 3.40 14.07 -2.81
C THR A 88 2.71 12.72 -2.82
N VAL A 89 1.47 12.67 -3.28
CA VAL A 89 0.67 11.43 -3.44
C VAL A 89 0.71 11.00 -4.90
N VAL A 90 1.05 9.73 -5.14
CA VAL A 90 0.95 9.10 -6.48
C VAL A 90 -0.04 7.94 -6.42
N ASP A 91 -1.07 7.97 -7.27
CA ASP A 91 -2.03 6.88 -7.42
C ASP A 91 -2.51 6.79 -8.88
N ALA A 92 -2.84 5.59 -9.35
CA ALA A 92 -3.31 5.36 -10.72
C ALA A 92 -4.83 5.60 -10.89
N SER A 93 -5.55 5.74 -9.78
CA SER A 93 -7.00 5.93 -9.74
C SER A 93 -7.37 7.39 -9.48
N PRO A 94 -7.95 8.11 -10.46
CA PRO A 94 -8.46 9.45 -10.21
C PRO A 94 -9.62 9.45 -9.18
N GLU A 95 -10.38 8.35 -9.09
CA GLU A 95 -11.45 8.16 -8.11
C GLU A 95 -10.87 8.10 -6.68
N MET A 96 -9.76 7.37 -6.48
CA MET A 96 -9.06 7.30 -5.19
C MET A 96 -8.50 8.67 -4.79
N ILE A 97 -7.84 9.37 -5.72
CA ILE A 97 -7.31 10.72 -5.48
C ILE A 97 -8.41 11.69 -5.06
N ALA A 98 -9.58 11.62 -5.70
CA ALA A 98 -10.72 12.47 -5.33
C ALA A 98 -11.20 12.21 -3.89
N LEU A 99 -11.32 10.93 -3.51
CA LEU A 99 -11.71 10.53 -2.14
C LEU A 99 -10.65 10.90 -1.10
N ASN A 100 -9.37 10.74 -1.44
CA ASN A 100 -8.25 11.17 -0.61
C ASN A 100 -8.32 12.67 -0.30
N ARG A 101 -8.48 13.49 -1.35
CA ARG A 101 -8.63 14.94 -1.20
C ARG A 101 -9.85 15.31 -0.34
N GLN A 102 -10.97 14.62 -0.56
CA GLN A 102 -12.18 14.82 0.23
C GLN A 102 -11.95 14.49 1.71
N ARG A 103 -11.27 13.37 2.00
CA ARG A 103 -10.94 12.93 3.37
C ARG A 103 -10.10 13.96 4.10
N LEU A 104 -9.08 14.52 3.45
CA LEU A 104 -8.17 15.47 4.09
C LEU A 104 -8.78 16.85 4.35
N GLY A 105 -9.81 17.25 3.59
CA GLY A 105 -10.38 18.60 3.71
C GLY A 105 -9.30 19.69 3.52
N ASP A 106 -9.14 20.56 4.52
CA ASP A 106 -8.17 21.67 4.47
C ASP A 106 -6.70 21.19 4.45
N ASP A 107 -6.40 20.03 5.03
CA ASP A 107 -5.04 19.47 5.01
C ASP A 107 -4.61 19.06 3.60
N ALA A 108 -5.53 18.92 2.64
CA ALA A 108 -5.22 18.67 1.24
C ALA A 108 -4.36 19.79 0.61
N THR A 109 -4.32 20.98 1.22
CA THR A 109 -3.43 22.08 0.80
C THR A 109 -1.94 21.76 0.97
N LYS A 110 -1.59 20.78 1.82
CA LYS A 110 -0.23 20.26 1.98
C LYS A 110 0.14 19.20 0.94
N VAL A 111 -0.81 18.78 0.09
CA VAL A 111 -0.67 17.61 -0.77
C VAL A 111 -0.57 17.97 -2.24
N THR A 112 0.47 17.47 -2.91
CA THR A 112 0.56 17.43 -4.38
C THR A 112 0.05 16.07 -4.85
N TYR A 113 -1.06 16.05 -5.59
CA TYR A 113 -1.60 14.82 -6.18
C TYR A 113 -1.07 14.59 -7.59
N VAL A 114 -0.58 13.39 -7.86
CA VAL A 114 -0.10 12.92 -9.15
C VAL A 114 -0.89 11.69 -9.55
N LEU A 115 -1.57 11.78 -10.70
CA LEU A 115 -2.17 10.62 -11.35
C LEU A 115 -1.07 9.87 -12.12
N GLY A 116 -0.71 8.66 -11.69
CA GLY A 116 0.38 7.90 -12.31
C GLY A 116 0.39 6.42 -11.96
N ASP A 117 0.77 5.60 -12.94
CA ASP A 117 1.06 4.18 -12.72
C ASP A 117 2.46 4.02 -12.12
N LEU A 118 2.57 3.38 -10.94
CA LEU A 118 3.83 3.17 -10.23
C LEU A 118 4.82 2.22 -10.94
N PHE A 119 4.36 1.48 -11.95
CA PHE A 119 5.23 0.67 -12.81
C PHE A 119 5.96 1.52 -13.87
N GLU A 120 5.41 2.70 -14.22
CA GLU A 120 5.97 3.59 -15.24
C GLU A 120 6.43 4.94 -14.68
N TRP A 121 5.86 5.37 -13.55
CA TRP A 121 6.06 6.69 -12.98
C TRP A 121 7.51 6.88 -12.52
N GLN A 122 8.04 8.05 -12.87
CA GLN A 122 9.40 8.47 -12.53
C GLN A 122 9.36 9.87 -11.93
N CYS A 123 10.32 10.13 -11.06
CA CYS A 123 10.53 11.42 -10.43
C CYS A 123 12.03 11.64 -10.24
N GLU A 124 12.51 12.82 -10.62
CA GLU A 124 13.91 13.22 -10.38
C GLU A 124 14.11 13.85 -9.00
N ARG A 125 13.02 14.13 -8.27
CA ARG A 125 13.09 14.68 -6.91
C ARG A 125 13.33 13.56 -5.90
N SER A 126 14.08 13.88 -4.85
CA SER A 126 14.26 12.99 -3.70
C SER A 126 13.55 13.53 -2.45
N PHE A 127 12.99 12.63 -1.67
CA PHE A 127 12.14 12.89 -0.51
C PHE A 127 12.85 12.52 0.79
N ASP A 128 12.42 13.13 1.89
CA ASP A 128 12.91 12.79 3.23
C ASP A 128 12.33 11.44 3.70
N ALA A 129 11.14 11.09 3.23
CA ALA A 129 10.55 9.77 3.43
C ALA A 129 9.71 9.28 2.26
N VAL A 130 9.63 7.96 2.11
CA VAL A 130 8.73 7.26 1.18
C VAL A 130 7.83 6.33 1.99
N VAL A 131 6.53 6.45 1.78
CA VAL A 131 5.50 5.66 2.47
C VAL A 131 4.64 4.93 1.45
N PHE A 132 4.33 3.65 1.67
CA PHE A 132 3.35 2.93 0.86
C PHE A 132 2.63 1.85 1.66
N CYS A 133 1.30 1.91 1.68
CA CYS A 133 0.46 1.04 2.49
C CYS A 133 -0.42 0.17 1.60
N PHE A 134 -0.40 -1.13 1.87
CA PHE A 134 -1.10 -2.18 1.13
C PHE A 134 -0.76 -2.23 -0.37
N TRP A 135 0.44 -1.81 -0.75
CA TRP A 135 0.91 -1.78 -2.13
C TRP A 135 1.85 -2.94 -2.49
N ILE A 136 2.81 -3.28 -1.62
CA ILE A 136 3.90 -4.21 -1.97
C ILE A 136 3.41 -5.62 -2.33
N SER A 137 2.25 -6.03 -1.81
CA SER A 137 1.57 -7.27 -2.21
C SER A 137 0.97 -7.24 -3.62
N HIS A 138 0.77 -6.06 -4.21
CA HIS A 138 0.25 -5.86 -5.57
C HIS A 138 1.37 -5.67 -6.60
N VAL A 139 2.63 -5.72 -6.16
CA VAL A 139 3.80 -5.73 -7.03
C VAL A 139 4.08 -7.16 -7.47
N PRO A 140 4.15 -7.43 -8.79
CA PRO A 140 4.61 -8.71 -9.34
C PRO A 140 5.93 -9.17 -8.72
N ARG A 141 6.10 -10.47 -8.47
CA ARG A 141 7.31 -10.98 -7.79
C ARG A 141 8.60 -10.62 -8.54
N GLU A 142 8.53 -10.70 -9.86
CA GLU A 142 9.58 -10.36 -10.82
C GLU A 142 9.86 -8.85 -10.94
N GLN A 143 8.97 -7.98 -10.47
CA GLN A 143 9.17 -6.53 -10.50
C GLN A 143 9.55 -5.93 -9.14
N LEU A 144 9.46 -6.71 -8.05
CA LEU A 144 9.68 -6.21 -6.70
C LEU A 144 11.07 -5.58 -6.50
N ASP A 145 12.13 -6.23 -7.01
CA ASP A 145 13.49 -5.71 -6.85
C ASP A 145 13.63 -4.34 -7.55
N SER A 146 13.15 -4.23 -8.80
CA SER A 146 13.15 -2.96 -9.53
C SER A 146 12.30 -1.87 -8.86
N PHE A 147 11.21 -2.24 -8.20
CA PHE A 147 10.37 -1.30 -7.45
C PHE A 147 11.11 -0.77 -6.22
N LEU A 148 11.77 -1.65 -5.46
CA LEU A 148 12.55 -1.26 -4.27
C LEU A 148 13.77 -0.40 -4.65
N GLU A 149 14.43 -0.68 -5.77
CA GLU A 149 15.48 0.18 -6.33
C GLU A 149 14.97 1.59 -6.64
N ARG A 150 13.75 1.72 -7.19
CA ARG A 150 13.10 3.02 -7.40
C ARG A 150 12.77 3.71 -6.08
N VAL A 151 12.24 2.97 -5.09
CA VAL A 151 11.99 3.51 -3.74
C VAL A 151 13.29 4.08 -3.14
N ALA A 152 14.41 3.35 -3.24
CA ALA A 152 15.70 3.85 -2.81
C ALA A 152 16.14 5.10 -3.58
N ALA A 153 15.93 5.15 -4.89
CA ALA A 153 16.26 6.32 -5.71
C ALA A 153 15.43 7.57 -5.34
N PHE A 154 14.16 7.39 -4.96
CA PHE A 154 13.29 8.47 -4.49
C PHE A 154 13.67 9.00 -3.11
N LEU A 155 14.47 8.30 -2.32
CA LEU A 155 14.87 8.75 -1.00
C LEU A 155 16.15 9.59 -1.05
N LYS A 156 16.25 10.64 -0.23
CA LYS A 156 17.55 11.24 0.08
C LYS A 156 18.43 10.20 0.81
N PRO A 157 19.78 10.30 0.80
CA PRO A 157 20.62 9.49 1.67
C PRO A 157 20.20 9.62 3.14
N GLY A 158 19.98 8.50 3.83
CA GLY A 158 19.41 8.48 5.18
C GLY A 158 17.91 8.77 5.29
N GLY A 159 17.22 9.00 4.16
CA GLY A 159 15.77 9.17 4.10
C GLY A 159 15.03 7.91 4.54
N GLN A 160 13.84 8.08 5.11
CA GLN A 160 13.10 7.01 5.77
C GLN A 160 12.17 6.26 4.81
N VAL A 161 12.04 4.95 4.99
CA VAL A 161 11.00 4.16 4.33
C VAL A 161 10.08 3.56 5.37
N PHE A 162 8.78 3.68 5.13
CA PHE A 162 7.75 2.95 5.85
C PHE A 162 6.86 2.23 4.84
N PHE A 163 6.58 0.97 5.09
CA PHE A 163 5.53 0.28 4.37
C PHE A 163 4.68 -0.59 5.27
N LEU A 164 3.46 -0.83 4.85
CA LEU A 164 2.48 -1.69 5.51
C LEU A 164 1.87 -2.63 4.48
N ASP A 165 1.61 -3.88 4.84
CA ASP A 165 0.71 -4.75 4.07
C ASP A 165 0.00 -5.74 4.99
N GLY A 166 -0.93 -6.52 4.43
CA GLY A 166 -1.63 -7.59 5.12
C GLY A 166 -0.81 -8.88 5.17
N ARG A 167 -0.90 -9.58 6.29
CA ARG A 167 -0.46 -10.98 6.41
C ARG A 167 -1.46 -11.91 5.72
N LYS A 168 -1.04 -13.15 5.48
CA LYS A 168 -1.91 -14.18 4.88
C LYS A 168 -2.88 -14.70 5.94
N GLU A 169 -3.94 -13.94 6.17
CA GLU A 169 -4.99 -14.24 7.15
C GLU A 169 -6.36 -14.24 6.46
N PRO A 170 -7.09 -15.37 6.38
CA PRO A 170 -8.39 -15.46 5.71
C PRO A 170 -9.44 -14.46 6.20
N THR A 171 -9.40 -14.09 7.48
CA THR A 171 -10.34 -13.12 8.07
C THR A 171 -9.96 -11.66 7.80
N SER A 172 -8.81 -11.38 7.19
CA SER A 172 -8.38 -10.03 6.78
C SER A 172 -9.07 -9.51 5.52
N THR A 173 -9.80 -10.37 4.80
CA THR A 173 -10.52 -10.03 3.55
C THR A 173 -11.98 -10.47 3.59
N ALA A 174 -12.74 -10.23 2.52
CA ALA A 174 -14.15 -10.63 2.42
C ALA A 174 -14.33 -12.15 2.57
N ALA A 175 -15.49 -12.58 3.09
CA ALA A 175 -15.77 -13.99 3.37
C ALA A 175 -15.80 -14.91 2.14
N ASP A 176 -16.09 -14.35 0.97
CA ASP A 176 -16.19 -15.05 -0.31
C ASP A 176 -14.87 -15.04 -1.11
N HIS A 177 -13.81 -14.43 -0.57
CA HIS A 177 -12.50 -14.41 -1.22
C HIS A 177 -11.66 -15.65 -0.87
N VAL A 178 -11.01 -16.21 -1.90
CA VAL A 178 -10.06 -17.31 -1.76
C VAL A 178 -8.64 -16.77 -1.90
N LEU A 179 -7.85 -16.86 -0.83
CA LEU A 179 -6.46 -16.40 -0.86
C LEU A 179 -5.62 -17.28 -1.82
N PRO A 180 -4.68 -16.70 -2.59
CA PRO A 180 -3.78 -17.45 -3.45
C PRO A 180 -2.97 -18.51 -2.70
N GLY A 181 -2.66 -19.60 -3.38
CA GLY A 181 -1.68 -20.60 -2.96
C GLY A 181 -0.28 -19.99 -2.80
N GLU A 182 0.64 -20.72 -2.18
CA GLU A 182 2.01 -20.20 -1.91
C GLU A 182 2.80 -19.88 -3.19
N SER A 183 2.59 -20.65 -4.25
CA SER A 183 3.21 -20.47 -5.57
C SER A 183 2.41 -19.54 -6.49
N GLU A 184 1.24 -19.09 -6.06
CA GLU A 184 0.37 -18.21 -6.85
C GLU A 184 0.64 -16.74 -6.49
N GLN A 185 0.43 -15.86 -7.46
CA GLN A 185 0.53 -14.41 -7.27
C GLN A 185 -0.71 -13.67 -7.77
N LEU A 186 -1.74 -14.39 -8.22
CA LEU A 186 -2.97 -13.81 -8.76
C LEU A 186 -4.14 -14.16 -7.85
N MET A 187 -5.05 -13.21 -7.69
CA MET A 187 -6.25 -13.40 -6.88
C MET A 187 -7.45 -12.76 -7.57
N VAL A 188 -8.55 -13.50 -7.65
CA VAL A 188 -9.84 -12.95 -8.08
C VAL A 188 -10.45 -12.16 -6.93
N ARG A 189 -10.87 -10.94 -7.22
CA ARG A 189 -11.59 -10.04 -6.32
C ARG A 189 -12.97 -9.76 -6.86
N ARG A 190 -13.93 -9.61 -5.96
CA ARG A 190 -15.34 -9.34 -6.29
C ARG A 190 -15.83 -8.05 -5.62
N LEU A 191 -16.36 -7.13 -6.42
CA LEU A 191 -17.02 -5.90 -5.94
C LEU A 191 -18.41 -6.19 -5.37
N ASP A 192 -19.02 -5.22 -4.68
CA ASP A 192 -20.37 -5.41 -4.10
C ASP A 192 -21.43 -5.64 -5.18
N ASP A 193 -21.24 -5.09 -6.38
CA ASP A 193 -22.12 -5.29 -7.53
C ASP A 193 -21.88 -6.62 -8.28
N GLY A 194 -20.96 -7.46 -7.80
CA GLY A 194 -20.67 -8.77 -8.34
C GLY A 194 -19.68 -8.81 -9.50
N ARG A 195 -19.17 -7.67 -9.99
CA ARG A 195 -18.08 -7.66 -10.98
C ARG A 195 -16.83 -8.30 -10.37
N GLU A 196 -16.11 -9.06 -11.19
CA GLU A 196 -14.88 -9.74 -10.81
C GLU A 196 -13.67 -9.24 -11.59
N PHE A 197 -12.54 -9.17 -10.91
CA PHE A 197 -11.26 -8.74 -11.46
C PHE A 197 -10.15 -9.64 -10.95
N THR A 198 -9.13 -9.87 -11.77
CA THR A 198 -7.92 -10.57 -11.34
C THR A 198 -6.85 -9.53 -11.02
N ILE A 199 -6.33 -9.58 -9.79
CA ILE A 199 -5.25 -8.70 -9.32
C ILE A 199 -4.00 -9.50 -8.98
N VAL A 200 -2.87 -8.81 -8.87
CA VAL A 200 -1.68 -9.37 -8.23
C VAL A 200 -1.89 -9.36 -6.72
N LYS A 201 -1.65 -10.48 -6.05
CA LYS A 201 -1.63 -10.56 -4.59
C LYS A 201 -0.57 -11.54 -4.11
N ASN A 202 0.52 -11.00 -3.60
CA ASN A 202 1.63 -11.72 -3.00
C ASN A 202 1.59 -11.56 -1.47
N PHE A 203 1.78 -12.67 -0.75
CA PHE A 203 1.98 -12.65 0.69
C PHE A 203 3.45 -12.93 0.98
N TRP A 204 4.19 -11.86 1.24
CA TRP A 204 5.63 -11.93 1.47
C TRP A 204 5.96 -12.38 2.89
N ARG A 205 7.05 -13.12 3.03
CA ARG A 205 7.68 -13.37 4.34
C ARG A 205 8.53 -12.15 4.69
N ALA A 206 8.53 -11.77 5.96
CA ALA A 206 9.33 -10.64 6.46
C ALA A 206 10.79 -10.68 5.99
N LYS A 207 11.47 -11.82 6.17
CA LYS A 207 12.87 -11.99 5.74
C LYS A 207 13.10 -11.80 4.24
N ASP A 208 12.17 -12.26 3.41
CA ASP A 208 12.30 -12.10 1.96
C ASP A 208 12.23 -10.62 1.55
N LEU A 209 11.44 -9.82 2.29
CA LEU A 209 11.38 -8.37 2.10
C LEU A 209 12.64 -7.68 2.60
N GLU A 210 13.15 -8.05 3.78
CA GLU A 210 14.40 -7.50 4.34
C GLU A 210 15.58 -7.72 3.40
N GLU A 211 15.78 -8.96 2.93
CA GLU A 211 16.86 -9.31 2.00
C GLU A 211 16.76 -8.58 0.66
N ARG A 212 15.53 -8.35 0.17
CA ARG A 212 15.29 -7.59 -1.07
C ARG A 212 15.52 -6.10 -0.89
N CYS A 213 15.12 -5.54 0.26
CA CYS A 213 15.40 -4.15 0.62
C CYS A 213 16.92 -3.93 0.70
N GLU A 214 17.67 -4.83 1.35
CA GLU A 214 19.12 -4.73 1.46
C GLU A 214 19.79 -4.69 0.07
N ARG A 215 19.38 -5.58 -0.85
CA ARG A 215 19.87 -5.58 -2.23
C ARG A 215 19.59 -4.28 -2.98
N ALA A 216 18.49 -3.59 -2.66
CA ALA A 216 18.13 -2.29 -3.21
C ALA A 216 18.81 -1.10 -2.52
N GLY A 217 19.65 -1.32 -1.49
CA GLY A 217 20.31 -0.26 -0.74
C GLY A 217 19.44 0.36 0.36
N LEU A 218 18.48 -0.40 0.88
CA LEU A 218 17.60 -0.02 1.98
C LEU A 218 17.90 -0.90 3.22
N ASP A 219 18.19 -0.26 4.35
CA ASP A 219 18.33 -0.91 5.66
C ASP A 219 16.96 -0.90 6.35
N VAL A 220 16.22 -2.01 6.24
CA VAL A 220 14.82 -2.14 6.69
C VAL A 220 14.67 -3.35 7.61
N SER A 221 13.95 -3.15 8.71
CA SER A 221 13.42 -4.24 9.54
C SER A 221 11.92 -4.39 9.31
N VAL A 222 11.45 -5.63 9.16
CA VAL A 222 10.03 -5.95 8.96
C VAL A 222 9.47 -6.64 10.20
N SER A 223 8.45 -6.02 10.78
CA SER A 223 7.71 -6.52 11.94
C SER A 223 6.33 -7.00 11.54
N GLU A 224 5.75 -7.89 12.34
CA GLU A 224 4.40 -8.42 12.17
C GLU A 224 3.58 -8.10 13.41
N THR A 225 2.35 -7.63 13.22
CA THR A 225 1.34 -7.61 14.29
C THR A 225 0.88 -9.04 14.56
N ALA A 226 0.16 -9.24 15.67
CA ALA A 226 -0.27 -10.57 16.11
C ALA A 226 -0.97 -11.40 15.01
N GLU A 227 -1.75 -10.77 14.13
CA GLU A 227 -2.58 -11.50 13.16
C GLU A 227 -2.62 -10.89 11.75
N TYR A 228 -2.86 -9.59 11.60
CA TYR A 228 -3.34 -9.03 10.33
C TYR A 228 -2.29 -8.34 9.48
N PHE A 229 -1.25 -7.77 10.07
CA PHE A 229 -0.40 -6.81 9.36
C PHE A 229 1.08 -7.13 9.49
N GLN A 230 1.82 -6.76 8.46
CA GLN A 230 3.27 -6.66 8.50
C GLN A 230 3.66 -5.26 8.05
N PHE A 231 4.69 -4.68 8.66
CA PHE A 231 5.18 -3.36 8.29
C PHE A 231 6.69 -3.30 8.35
N GLY A 232 7.28 -2.60 7.39
CA GLY A 232 8.71 -2.36 7.31
C GLY A 232 9.04 -0.93 7.72
N ILE A 233 10.08 -0.76 8.52
CA ILE A 233 10.66 0.54 8.88
C ILE A 233 12.14 0.50 8.60
N GLY A 234 12.64 1.53 7.93
CA GLY A 234 14.05 1.60 7.62
C GLY A 234 14.45 2.89 6.97
N ARG A 235 15.61 2.86 6.31
CA ARG A 235 16.19 4.02 5.65
C ARG A 235 17.03 3.64 4.44
N ARG A 236 17.27 4.60 3.56
CA ARG A 236 18.27 4.49 2.51
C ARG A 236 19.68 4.54 3.10
N LEU A 237 20.53 3.61 2.68
CA LEU A 237 21.97 3.54 3.01
C LEU A 237 22.78 4.70 2.40
#